data_AF-A0A059F0B5-F1
#
_entry.id   AF-A0A059F0B5-F1
#
_cell.length_a   1.000
_cell.length_b   1.000
_cell.length_c   1.000
_cell.angle_alpha   90.00
_cell.angle_beta   90.00
_cell.angle_gamma   90.00
#
_symmetry.space_group_name_H-M   'P 1'
#
loop_
_entity.id
_entity.type
_entity.pdbx_description
1 polymer ?
#
loop_
_entity_poly.entity_id
_entity_poly.type
_entity_poly.pdbx_seq_one_letter_code
_entity_poly.pdbx_strand_id
1 'polypeptide(L)'
;KNLLDKKYFTYYGDPFEEQNESGGYFIINGLEKVFRFLVVQKRNYIFAQDKTIYLKKEKNLTRHSVVARCVGADEIANVISLHYTNDGNILLRLFIRRSEFFIPLMLVIKGMTNISDEDVYKKIVRDSKNKLFKSRALTFLRQSLKNKLEIFEECKNDEKINEIEYLGSIFKKIFYEQSMTNIT
;
A
#
# COMPACT_ATOMS: atom_id res chain seq x y z
N LYS A 1 -71.86 18.79 -19.44
CA LYS A 1 -70.95 19.76 -18.76
C LYS A 1 -70.35 19.05 -17.56
N ASN A 2 -69.10 18.60 -17.64
CA ASN A 2 -68.18 18.51 -16.50
C ASN A 2 -66.77 18.31 -17.07
N LEU A 3 -66.15 19.45 -17.35
CA LEU A 3 -64.80 19.65 -17.89
C LEU A 3 -63.75 19.71 -16.75
N LEU A 4 -64.04 19.12 -15.58
CA LEU A 4 -63.34 19.45 -14.33
C LEU A 4 -62.89 18.22 -13.53
N ASP A 5 -62.24 17.26 -14.18
CA ASP A 5 -61.30 16.37 -13.49
C ASP A 5 -60.07 16.13 -14.36
N LYS A 6 -59.42 17.23 -14.80
CA LYS A 6 -58.01 17.13 -15.16
C LYS A 6 -57.25 16.88 -13.87
N LYS A 7 -56.93 15.62 -13.58
CA LYS A 7 -55.91 15.26 -12.59
C LYS A 7 -54.61 15.92 -13.02
N TYR A 8 -54.32 17.08 -12.45
CA TYR A 8 -53.00 17.68 -12.55
C TYR A 8 -52.07 16.79 -11.71
N PHE A 9 -51.38 15.87 -12.37
CA PHE A 9 -50.19 15.28 -11.78
C PHE A 9 -49.16 16.41 -11.67
N THR A 10 -49.03 16.97 -10.47
CA THR A 10 -47.94 17.89 -10.14
C THR A 10 -46.63 17.14 -10.35
N TYR A 11 -45.95 17.51 -11.42
CA TYR A 11 -44.66 16.97 -11.83
C TYR A 11 -43.57 17.65 -11.00
N TYR A 12 -42.72 16.87 -10.33
CA TYR A 12 -41.62 17.38 -9.50
C TYR A 12 -40.25 17.27 -10.20
N GLY A 13 -40.21 17.13 -11.53
CA GLY A 13 -38.98 17.03 -12.34
C GLY A 13 -38.95 17.97 -13.57
N ASP A 14 -37.94 17.82 -14.43
CA ASP A 14 -37.89 18.51 -15.73
C ASP A 14 -38.89 17.85 -16.71
N PRO A 15 -39.80 18.61 -17.35
CA PRO A 15 -40.81 18.06 -18.27
C PRO A 15 -40.23 17.29 -19.48
N PHE A 16 -38.94 17.41 -19.77
CA PHE A 16 -38.26 16.66 -20.83
C PHE A 16 -37.58 15.37 -20.36
N GLU A 17 -37.56 15.10 -19.05
CA GLU A 17 -36.98 13.89 -18.45
C GLU A 17 -38.03 12.81 -18.23
N GLU A 18 -37.59 11.55 -18.13
CA GLU A 18 -38.49 10.43 -17.83
C GLU A 18 -38.90 10.41 -16.35
N GLN A 19 -40.17 10.09 -16.07
CA GLN A 19 -40.74 10.15 -14.72
C GLN A 19 -40.00 9.25 -13.69
N ASN A 20 -39.46 8.13 -14.15
CA ASN A 20 -38.75 7.14 -13.33
C ASN A 20 -37.25 7.06 -13.67
N GLU A 21 -36.66 8.17 -14.14
CA GLU A 21 -35.23 8.22 -14.43
C GLU A 21 -34.40 7.89 -13.19
N SER A 22 -33.53 6.90 -13.32
CA SER A 22 -32.72 6.34 -12.23
C SER A 22 -31.39 7.07 -12.04
N GLY A 23 -30.91 7.76 -13.08
CA GLY A 23 -29.63 8.45 -13.12
C GLY A 23 -28.43 7.52 -12.96
N GLY A 24 -27.31 8.07 -12.48
CA GLY A 24 -26.08 7.31 -12.25
C GLY A 24 -25.14 7.20 -13.46
N TYR A 25 -25.41 7.94 -14.52
CA TYR A 25 -24.55 8.11 -15.69
C TYR A 25 -24.17 9.59 -15.87
N PHE A 26 -23.24 9.83 -16.79
CA PHE A 26 -22.75 11.14 -17.18
C PHE A 26 -23.09 11.37 -18.65
N ILE A 27 -23.52 12.59 -18.99
CA ILE A 27 -23.69 12.99 -20.40
C ILE A 27 -22.41 13.67 -20.85
N ILE A 28 -21.71 13.07 -21.82
CA ILE A 28 -20.47 13.60 -22.39
C ILE A 28 -20.66 13.74 -23.90
N ASN A 29 -20.73 14.98 -24.39
CA ASN A 29 -20.98 15.30 -25.80
C ASN A 29 -22.27 14.67 -26.35
N GLY A 30 -23.35 14.69 -25.57
CA GLY A 30 -24.64 14.10 -25.96
C GLY A 30 -24.70 12.56 -25.86
N LEU A 31 -23.68 11.92 -25.31
CA LEU A 31 -23.65 10.47 -25.07
C LEU A 31 -23.72 10.18 -23.57
N GLU A 32 -24.61 9.29 -23.19
CA GLU A 32 -24.71 8.75 -21.84
C GLU A 32 -23.59 7.74 -21.59
N LYS A 33 -22.88 7.90 -20.48
CA LYS A 33 -21.74 7.06 -20.09
C LYS A 33 -21.82 6.73 -18.61
N VAL A 34 -21.60 5.46 -18.28
CA VAL A 34 -21.58 4.98 -16.89
C VAL A 34 -20.20 4.47 -16.53
N PHE A 35 -19.76 4.72 -15.30
CA PHE A 35 -18.57 4.07 -14.76
C PHE A 35 -18.91 2.65 -14.35
N ARG A 36 -18.19 1.69 -14.92
CA ARG A 36 -18.30 0.29 -14.50
C ARG A 36 -17.66 0.10 -13.14
N PHE A 37 -18.40 -0.47 -12.19
CA PHE A 37 -17.84 -0.87 -10.90
C PHE A 37 -16.81 -1.99 -11.07
N LEU A 38 -15.68 -1.84 -10.35
CA LEU A 38 -14.59 -2.81 -10.34
C LEU A 38 -14.51 -3.48 -8.98
N VAL A 39 -14.43 -4.82 -8.98
CA VAL A 39 -14.14 -5.58 -7.77
C VAL A 39 -12.65 -5.47 -7.49
N VAL A 40 -12.31 -4.89 -6.35
CA VAL A 40 -10.92 -4.72 -5.88
C VAL A 40 -10.70 -5.44 -4.55
N GLN A 41 -9.43 -5.61 -4.16
CA GLN A 41 -9.09 -6.18 -2.87
C GLN A 41 -9.73 -5.39 -1.72
N LYS A 42 -10.18 -6.10 -0.68
CA LYS A 42 -10.77 -5.50 0.53
C LYS A 42 -9.83 -4.46 1.13
N ARG A 43 -10.38 -3.27 1.44
CA ARG A 43 -9.65 -2.16 2.06
C ARG A 43 -9.19 -2.52 3.47
N ASN A 44 -7.99 -2.06 3.84
CA ASN A 44 -7.41 -2.13 5.19
C ASN A 44 -7.46 -3.54 5.79
N TYR A 45 -7.28 -4.56 4.94
CA TYR A 45 -7.27 -5.96 5.33
C TYR A 45 -6.03 -6.66 4.77
N ILE A 46 -5.46 -7.53 5.60
CA ILE A 46 -4.22 -8.23 5.33
C ILE A 46 -4.54 -9.58 4.68
N PHE A 47 -3.98 -9.84 3.50
CA PHE A 47 -4.10 -11.12 2.82
C PHE A 47 -2.74 -11.80 2.70
N ALA A 48 -2.65 -13.05 3.15
CA ALA A 48 -1.53 -13.92 2.83
C ALA A 48 -1.64 -14.40 1.37
N GLN A 49 -0.51 -14.45 0.67
CA GLN A 49 -0.42 -14.89 -0.72
C GLN A 49 0.70 -15.92 -0.87
N ASP A 50 0.42 -16.97 -1.64
CA ASP A 50 1.39 -17.92 -2.15
C ASP A 50 1.37 -17.83 -3.67
N LYS A 51 2.38 -17.19 -4.26
CA LYS A 51 2.48 -16.99 -5.70
C LYS A 51 3.88 -17.27 -6.20
N THR A 52 3.98 -18.25 -7.09
CA THR A 52 5.25 -18.64 -7.74
C THR A 52 5.86 -17.53 -8.61
N ILE A 53 5.07 -16.55 -9.03
CA ILE A 53 5.55 -15.41 -9.82
C ILE A 53 6.60 -14.58 -9.09
N TYR A 54 6.61 -14.58 -7.75
CA TYR A 54 7.60 -13.85 -6.97
C TYR A 54 9.01 -14.43 -7.09
N LEU A 55 9.12 -15.74 -7.30
CA LEU A 55 10.41 -16.42 -7.51
C LEU A 55 11.12 -15.91 -8.78
N LYS A 56 10.36 -15.39 -9.75
CA LYS A 56 10.90 -14.85 -11.01
C LYS A 56 11.27 -13.37 -10.92
N LYS A 57 10.76 -12.63 -9.93
CA LYS A 57 10.98 -11.18 -9.81
C LYS A 57 12.35 -10.83 -9.24
N GLU A 58 12.74 -11.52 -8.19
CA GLU A 58 13.96 -11.23 -7.43
C GLU A 58 14.55 -12.54 -6.93
N LYS A 59 15.87 -12.70 -7.02
CA LYS A 59 16.56 -13.99 -6.84
C LYS A 59 16.38 -14.58 -5.43
N ASN A 60 16.20 -13.73 -4.42
CA ASN A 60 16.11 -14.13 -3.02
C ASN A 60 14.66 -14.18 -2.48
N LEU A 61 13.66 -13.81 -3.27
CA LEU A 61 12.27 -13.87 -2.82
C LEU A 61 11.76 -15.31 -2.74
N THR A 62 10.92 -15.56 -1.75
CA THR A 62 10.08 -16.76 -1.71
C THR A 62 8.74 -16.51 -2.40
N ARG A 63 7.96 -17.57 -2.58
CA ARG A 63 6.57 -17.49 -3.04
C ARG A 63 5.61 -16.85 -2.02
N HIS A 64 6.05 -16.67 -0.78
CA HIS A 64 5.22 -16.23 0.34
C HIS A 64 5.28 -14.72 0.52
N SER A 65 4.11 -14.08 0.50
CA SER A 65 3.98 -12.66 0.79
C SER A 65 2.70 -12.37 1.56
N VAL A 66 2.65 -11.17 2.13
CA VAL A 66 1.46 -10.62 2.77
C VAL A 66 1.19 -9.27 2.13
N VAL A 67 -0.02 -9.03 1.64
CA VAL A 67 -0.40 -7.79 0.95
C VAL A 67 -1.55 -7.10 1.68
N ALA A 68 -1.52 -5.77 1.70
CA ALA A 68 -2.59 -4.94 2.21
C ALA A 68 -2.85 -3.78 1.25
N ARG A 69 -4.14 -3.56 0.92
CA ARG A 69 -4.61 -2.34 0.27
C ARG A 69 -4.98 -1.34 1.35
N CYS A 70 -4.07 -0.41 1.64
CA CYS A 70 -4.24 0.65 2.61
C CYS A 70 -4.98 1.83 1.95
N VAL A 71 -6.13 2.22 2.49
CA VAL A 71 -6.97 3.30 1.95
C VAL A 71 -7.12 4.39 3.00
N GLY A 72 -6.78 5.62 2.63
CA GLY A 72 -6.91 6.81 3.47
C GLY A 72 -8.33 7.35 3.55
N ALA A 73 -8.52 8.44 4.30
CA ALA A 73 -9.82 9.13 4.38
C ALA A 73 -10.20 9.83 3.07
N ASP A 74 -9.23 10.06 2.19
CA ASP A 74 -9.37 10.58 0.83
C ASP A 74 -9.77 9.51 -0.20
N GLU A 75 -10.02 8.27 0.24
CA GLU A 75 -10.30 7.10 -0.59
C GLU A 75 -9.17 6.74 -1.60
N ILE A 76 -7.99 7.36 -1.46
CA ILE A 76 -6.80 7.00 -2.23
C ILE A 76 -6.18 5.74 -1.64
N ALA A 77 -5.94 4.76 -2.50
CA ALA A 77 -5.45 3.46 -2.11
C ALA A 77 -3.98 3.26 -2.46
N ASN A 78 -3.20 2.81 -1.49
CA ASN A 78 -1.83 2.36 -1.65
C ASN A 78 -1.75 0.87 -1.32
N VAL A 79 -1.21 0.07 -2.24
CA VAL A 79 -1.00 -1.36 -2.00
C VAL A 79 0.42 -1.58 -1.56
N ILE A 80 0.59 -2.12 -0.35
CA ILE A 80 1.89 -2.52 0.21
C ILE A 80 1.94 -4.03 0.31
N SER A 81 3.13 -4.62 0.15
CA SER A 81 3.31 -6.04 0.43
C SER A 81 4.63 -6.36 1.13
N LEU A 82 4.61 -7.32 2.03
CA LEU A 82 5.76 -7.87 2.72
C LEU A 82 6.12 -9.20 2.06
N HIS A 83 7.36 -9.32 1.61
CA HIS A 83 7.87 -10.52 0.96
C HIS A 83 8.88 -11.20 1.87
N TYR A 84 8.67 -12.49 2.12
CA TYR A 84 9.63 -13.31 2.85
C TYR A 84 10.72 -13.79 1.89
N THR A 85 11.97 -13.75 2.32
CA THR A 85 13.14 -14.16 1.51
C THR A 85 13.75 -15.47 2.01
N ASN A 86 14.56 -16.12 1.18
CA ASN A 86 15.16 -17.42 1.51
C ASN A 86 16.15 -17.35 2.68
N ASP A 87 16.84 -16.22 2.84
CA ASP A 87 17.74 -15.92 3.97
C ASP A 87 17.02 -15.59 5.29
N GLY A 88 15.68 -15.50 5.27
CA GLY A 88 14.87 -15.19 6.45
C GLY A 88 14.67 -13.70 6.72
N ASN A 89 15.03 -12.83 5.78
CA ASN A 89 14.65 -11.42 5.81
C ASN A 89 13.17 -11.21 5.41
N ILE A 90 12.70 -9.97 5.61
CA ILE A 90 11.40 -9.51 5.13
C ILE A 90 11.61 -8.17 4.43
N LEU A 91 11.18 -8.11 3.17
CA LEU A 91 11.25 -6.90 2.35
C LEU A 91 9.86 -6.28 2.22
N LEU A 92 9.76 -4.99 2.53
CA LEU A 92 8.62 -4.17 2.21
C LEU A 92 8.71 -3.76 0.73
N ARG A 93 7.68 -4.10 -0.02
CA ARG A 93 7.49 -3.72 -1.41
C ARG A 93 6.53 -2.55 -1.49
N LEU A 94 6.99 -1.45 -2.10
CA LEU A 94 6.22 -0.25 -2.36
C LEU A 94 6.20 0.06 -3.86
N PHE A 95 5.12 0.71 -4.29
CA PHE A 95 5.04 1.33 -5.60
C PHE A 95 5.01 2.83 -5.44
N ILE A 96 5.99 3.51 -6.02
CA ILE A 96 6.06 4.98 -6.05
C ILE A 96 6.28 5.38 -7.51
N ARG A 97 5.37 6.19 -8.07
CA ARG A 97 5.48 6.71 -9.45
C ARG A 97 5.71 5.63 -10.52
N ARG A 98 4.95 4.53 -10.44
CA ARG A 98 5.06 3.36 -11.34
C ARG A 98 6.38 2.58 -11.22
N SER A 99 7.27 2.97 -10.32
CA SER A 99 8.47 2.21 -9.96
C SER A 99 8.23 1.37 -8.71
N GLU A 100 8.79 0.17 -8.72
CA GLU A 100 8.71 -0.80 -7.63
C GLU A 100 9.99 -0.73 -6.79
N PHE A 101 9.84 -0.66 -5.47
CA PHE A 101 10.95 -0.62 -4.52
C PHE A 101 10.82 -1.74 -3.50
N PHE A 102 11.94 -2.39 -3.19
CA PHE A 102 12.06 -3.34 -2.09
C PHE A 102 12.98 -2.76 -1.02
N ILE A 103 12.46 -2.64 0.20
CA ILE A 103 13.15 -2.00 1.32
C ILE A 103 13.16 -3.00 2.47
N PRO A 104 14.29 -3.23 3.17
CA PRO A 104 14.29 -4.04 4.38
C PRO A 104 13.25 -3.54 5.39
N LEU A 105 12.36 -4.42 5.85
CA LEU A 105 11.24 -4.02 6.70
C LEU A 105 11.69 -3.34 7.99
N MET A 106 12.75 -3.84 8.61
CA MET A 106 13.24 -3.31 9.89
C MET A 106 13.78 -1.87 9.77
N LEU A 107 14.34 -1.51 8.61
CA LEU A 107 14.80 -0.15 8.33
C LEU A 107 13.61 0.84 8.39
N VAL A 108 12.48 0.45 7.80
CA VAL A 108 11.25 1.25 7.81
C VAL A 108 10.65 1.32 9.22
N ILE A 109 10.57 0.20 9.93
CA ILE A 109 10.02 0.16 11.30
C ILE A 109 10.81 1.07 12.25
N LYS A 110 12.15 1.01 12.20
CA LYS A 110 13.03 1.86 13.02
C LYS A 110 12.98 3.33 12.59
N GLY A 111 12.80 3.61 11.30
CA GLY A 111 12.58 4.97 10.81
C GLY A 111 11.24 5.56 11.25
N MET A 112 10.20 4.75 11.44
CA MET A 112 8.88 5.20 11.90
C MET A 112 8.79 5.34 13.43
N THR A 113 9.52 4.52 14.17
CA THR A 113 9.41 4.44 15.63
C THR A 113 10.74 4.08 16.28
N ASN A 114 11.02 4.67 17.44
CA ASN A 114 12.18 4.28 18.25
C ASN A 114 11.85 3.00 19.04
N ILE A 115 12.03 1.84 18.42
CA ILE A 115 11.73 0.52 19.00
C ILE A 115 12.99 -0.36 19.06
N SER A 116 13.20 -1.04 20.18
CA SER A 116 14.31 -1.98 20.35
C SER A 116 14.08 -3.29 19.61
N ASP A 117 15.15 -3.99 19.25
CA ASP A 117 15.06 -5.31 18.60
C ASP A 117 14.38 -6.34 19.51
N GLU A 118 14.55 -6.20 20.83
CA GLU A 118 13.89 -7.02 21.84
C GLU A 118 12.38 -6.80 21.85
N ASP A 119 11.92 -5.55 21.78
CA ASP A 119 10.49 -5.24 21.73
C ASP A 119 9.85 -5.71 20.43
N VAL A 120 10.57 -5.58 19.31
CA VAL A 120 10.14 -6.15 18.02
C VAL A 120 10.01 -7.66 18.13
N TYR A 121 11.01 -8.34 18.69
CA TYR A 121 10.96 -9.79 18.92
C TYR A 121 9.75 -10.20 19.76
N LYS A 122 9.52 -9.53 20.90
CA LYS A 122 8.38 -9.77 21.79
C LYS A 122 7.05 -9.55 21.08
N LYS A 123 6.91 -8.50 20.26
CA LYS A 123 5.69 -8.21 19.49
C LYS A 123 5.40 -9.25 18.41
N ILE A 124 6.43 -9.79 17.76
CA ILE A 124 6.30 -10.83 16.73
C ILE A 124 5.97 -12.18 17.37
N VAL A 125 6.74 -12.58 18.38
CA VAL A 125 6.65 -13.91 18.99
C VAL A 125 5.46 -14.04 19.92
N ARG A 126 5.15 -12.97 20.69
CA ARG A 126 4.13 -12.97 21.75
C ARG A 126 4.31 -14.21 22.64
N ASP A 127 3.23 -14.93 22.92
CA ASP A 127 3.23 -16.16 23.73
C ASP A 127 3.37 -17.44 22.89
N SER A 128 3.83 -17.34 21.63
CA SER A 128 3.98 -18.50 20.76
C SER A 128 4.91 -19.54 21.39
N LYS A 129 4.48 -20.80 21.43
CA LYS A 129 5.30 -21.94 21.88
C LYS A 129 6.12 -22.57 20.76
N ASN A 130 5.91 -22.13 19.50
CA ASN A 130 6.55 -22.73 18.34
C ASN A 130 8.04 -22.31 18.25
N LYS A 131 8.93 -23.26 18.53
CA LYS A 131 10.39 -23.06 18.48
C LYS A 131 10.89 -22.63 17.09
N LEU A 132 10.31 -23.17 16.02
CA LEU A 132 10.69 -22.81 14.65
C LEU A 132 10.33 -21.35 14.35
N PHE A 133 9.13 -20.92 14.74
CA PHE A 133 8.70 -19.53 14.57
C PHE A 133 9.62 -18.56 15.33
N LYS A 134 9.95 -18.87 16.59
CA LYS A 134 10.92 -18.10 17.38
C LYS A 134 12.28 -18.01 16.70
N SER A 135 12.79 -19.14 16.22
CA SER A 135 14.07 -19.18 15.49
C SER A 135 14.02 -18.31 14.24
N ARG A 136 12.93 -18.34 13.48
CA ARG A 136 12.76 -17.51 12.28
C ARG A 136 12.66 -16.02 12.60
N ALA A 137 11.97 -15.64 13.67
CA ALA A 137 11.95 -14.26 14.14
C ALA A 137 13.35 -13.76 14.54
N LEU A 138 14.16 -14.60 15.19
CA LEU A 138 15.56 -14.28 15.49
C LEU A 138 16.41 -14.16 14.21
N THR A 139 16.23 -15.06 13.23
CA THR A 139 16.90 -14.98 11.93
C THR A 139 16.59 -13.66 11.23
N PHE A 140 15.32 -13.24 11.21
CA PHE A 140 14.91 -11.96 10.64
C PHE A 140 15.64 -10.77 11.29
N LEU A 141 15.73 -10.73 12.63
CA LEU A 141 16.42 -9.66 13.34
C LEU A 141 17.92 -9.64 13.05
N ARG A 142 18.57 -10.82 13.03
CA ARG A 142 19.99 -10.94 12.68
C ARG A 142 20.25 -10.47 11.25
N GLN A 143 19.42 -10.88 10.30
CA GLN A 143 19.57 -10.47 8.90
C GLN A 143 19.32 -8.97 8.74
N SER A 144 18.38 -8.40 9.50
CA SER A 144 18.12 -6.95 9.52
C SER A 144 19.32 -6.15 10.01
N LEU A 145 20.03 -6.64 11.04
CA LEU A 145 21.28 -6.03 11.53
C LEU A 145 22.39 -6.12 10.47
N LYS A 146 22.51 -7.26 9.79
CA LYS A 146 23.48 -7.41 8.70
C LYS A 146 23.23 -6.41 7.57
N ASN A 147 21.98 -6.31 7.10
CA ASN A 147 21.62 -5.34 6.07
C ASN A 147 21.91 -3.91 6.53
N LYS A 148 21.68 -3.61 7.82
CA LYS A 148 22.02 -2.32 8.40
C LYS A 148 23.52 -2.06 8.23
N LEU A 149 24.38 -2.98 8.67
CA LEU A 149 25.84 -2.83 8.55
C LEU A 149 26.30 -2.64 7.10
N GLU A 150 25.78 -3.45 6.16
CA GLU A 150 26.08 -3.31 4.72
C GLU A 150 25.72 -1.90 4.21
N ILE A 151 24.57 -1.37 4.63
CA ILE A 151 24.16 0.02 4.31
C ILE A 151 25.14 1.07 4.89
N PHE A 152 25.59 0.89 6.14
CA PHE A 152 26.54 1.84 6.76
C PHE A 152 27.92 1.81 6.08
N GLU A 153 28.39 0.65 5.65
CA GLU A 153 29.64 0.51 4.91
C GLU A 153 29.59 1.26 3.57
N GLU A 154 28.47 1.15 2.84
CA GLU A 154 28.27 1.86 1.57
C GLU A 154 28.25 3.39 1.74
N CYS A 155 27.73 3.89 2.86
CA CYS A 155 27.57 5.33 3.07
C CYS A 155 28.84 6.10 3.48
N LYS A 156 30.00 5.45 3.64
CA LYS A 156 31.32 6.04 4.00
C LYS A 156 31.30 6.99 5.21
N ASN A 157 31.77 6.49 6.36
CA ASN A 157 32.33 7.25 7.50
C ASN A 157 31.44 8.23 8.29
N ASP A 158 30.14 8.38 8.00
CA ASP A 158 29.26 9.14 8.91
C ASP A 158 28.78 8.23 10.06
N GLU A 159 29.39 8.39 11.24
CA GLU A 159 29.15 7.60 12.46
C GLU A 159 27.69 7.62 12.96
N LYS A 160 26.78 8.36 12.34
CA LYS A 160 25.40 8.57 12.81
C LYS A 160 24.35 8.70 11.70
N ILE A 161 24.48 8.00 10.58
CA ILE A 161 23.36 7.98 9.61
C ILE A 161 22.14 7.34 10.28
N ASN A 162 21.09 8.12 10.45
CA ASN A 162 19.81 7.62 10.95
C ASN A 162 19.07 6.86 9.83
N GLU A 163 18.27 5.84 10.17
CA GLU A 163 17.40 5.13 9.23
C GLU A 163 16.55 6.09 8.36
N ILE A 164 16.06 7.19 8.95
CA ILE A 164 15.29 8.23 8.25
C ILE A 164 16.16 8.99 7.24
N GLU A 165 17.38 9.35 7.60
CA GLU A 165 18.31 10.09 6.73
C GLU A 165 18.72 9.25 5.53
N TYR A 166 18.99 7.96 5.76
CA TYR A 166 19.27 7.02 4.69
C TYR A 166 18.09 6.84 3.74
N LEU A 167 16.88 6.62 4.26
CA LEU A 167 15.68 6.57 3.41
C LEU A 167 15.47 7.89 2.65
N GLY A 168 15.72 9.01 3.32
CA GLY A 168 15.69 10.34 2.72
C GLY A 168 16.66 10.47 1.54
N SER A 169 17.90 10.02 1.68
CA SER A 169 18.92 10.13 0.62
C SER A 169 18.53 9.35 -0.65
N ILE A 170 17.91 8.17 -0.49
CA ILE A 170 17.40 7.33 -1.59
C ILE A 170 16.21 8.00 -2.28
N PHE A 171 15.21 8.40 -1.49
CA PHE A 171 13.93 8.84 -2.04
C PHE A 171 13.85 10.34 -2.33
N LYS A 172 14.85 11.14 -1.93
CA LYS A 172 14.88 12.60 -2.14
C LYS A 172 14.62 12.97 -3.59
N LYS A 173 15.33 12.38 -4.55
CA LYS A 173 15.15 12.71 -5.98
C LYS A 173 13.75 12.35 -6.48
N ILE A 174 13.24 11.19 -6.04
CA ILE A 174 11.94 10.66 -6.44
C ILE A 174 10.80 11.56 -5.96
N PHE A 175 10.90 12.10 -4.74
CA PHE A 175 9.88 13.00 -4.19
C PHE A 175 10.10 14.48 -4.55
N TYR A 176 11.34 14.93 -4.81
CA TYR A 176 11.61 16.35 -5.12
C TYR A 176 11.00 16.79 -6.45
N GLU A 177 11.03 15.94 -7.47
CA GLU A 177 10.33 16.14 -8.75
C GLU A 177 8.80 16.36 -8.57
N GLN A 178 8.20 16.00 -7.43
CA GLN A 178 6.78 16.21 -7.11
C GLN A 178 6.47 17.65 -6.73
N SER A 179 7.41 18.35 -6.10
CA SER A 179 7.21 19.73 -5.68
C SER A 179 7.19 20.69 -6.86
N MET A 180 7.99 20.43 -7.89
CA MET A 180 8.08 21.27 -9.09
C MET A 180 6.92 21.05 -10.08
N THR A 181 6.36 19.83 -10.16
CA THR A 181 5.26 19.51 -11.09
C THR A 181 3.88 19.97 -10.59
N ASN A 182 3.72 20.24 -9.29
CA ASN A 182 2.47 20.76 -8.72
C ASN A 182 2.42 22.31 -8.70
N ILE A 183 3.45 22.99 -9.21
CA ILE A 183 3.55 24.47 -9.25
C ILE A 183 3.32 25.03 -10.68
N THR A 184 3.18 24.16 -11.69
CA THR A 184 2.81 24.51 -13.08
C THR A 184 1.46 23.91 -13.43
#